data_AF-A0A6J4NW30-F1
#
_entry.id   AF-A0A6J4NW30-F1
#
_cell.length_a   1.000
_cell.length_b   1.000
_cell.length_c   1.000
_cell.angle_alpha   90.00
_cell.angle_beta   90.00
_cell.angle_gamma   90.00
#
_symmetry.space_group_name_H-M   'P 1'
#
loop_
_entity.id
_entity.type
_entity.pdbx_description
1 polymer ?
#
loop_
_entity_poly.entity_id
_entity_poly.type
_entity_poly.pdbx_seq_one_letter_code
_entity_poly.pdbx_strand_id
1 'polypeptide(L)'
;MPEASGAKLQPTSRNAAASVGVRALRAAFAVGGLASPQTTGEAACWLFTRPQRNPMPPLERDWLTTTRPVWVAGLTGIESGYGPLVLLLRGWGGRPSQFGAFLASLTAAG
;
A
#
# COMPACT_ATOMS: atom_id res chain seq x y z
N MET A 1 7.74 22.90 30.60
CA MET A 1 6.78 22.10 29.83
C MET A 1 6.24 22.96 28.70
N PRO A 2 6.55 22.70 27.42
CA PRO A 2 5.97 23.46 26.32
C PRO A 2 4.71 22.78 25.78
N GLU A 3 3.67 23.59 25.53
CA GLU A 3 2.37 23.24 24.96
C GLU A 3 2.51 22.61 23.57
N ALA A 4 1.79 21.51 23.35
CA ALA A 4 1.57 20.95 22.04
C ALA A 4 0.61 21.87 21.24
N SER A 5 1.19 22.75 20.42
CA SER A 5 0.46 23.51 19.39
C SER A 5 -0.21 22.53 18.43
N GLY A 6 -1.55 22.42 18.53
CA GLY A 6 -2.39 21.62 17.67
C GLY A 6 -2.29 22.05 16.20
N ALA A 7 -1.39 21.40 15.47
CA ALA A 7 -1.31 21.55 14.03
C ALA A 7 -2.60 21.01 13.41
N LYS A 8 -3.49 21.92 12.96
CA LYS A 8 -4.59 21.57 12.05
C LYS A 8 -3.96 20.94 10.81
N LEU A 9 -4.15 19.63 10.67
CA LEU A 9 -3.84 18.89 9.44
C LEU A 9 -4.62 19.54 8.30
N GLN A 10 -3.94 20.36 7.48
CA GLN A 10 -4.56 20.90 6.28
C GLN A 10 -4.85 19.73 5.34
N PRO A 11 -6.06 19.63 4.75
CA PRO A 11 -6.36 18.59 3.79
C PRO A 11 -5.46 18.81 2.57
N THR A 12 -4.44 17.97 2.44
CA THR A 12 -3.52 17.98 1.30
C THR A 12 -4.33 17.82 0.01
N SER A 13 -3.92 18.55 -1.04
CA SER A 13 -4.56 18.58 -2.37
C SER A 13 -4.86 17.20 -2.99
N ARG A 14 -4.19 16.14 -2.51
CA ARG A 14 -4.50 14.72 -2.76
C ARG A 14 -5.96 14.35 -2.48
N ASN A 15 -6.58 14.92 -1.44
CA ASN A 15 -7.93 14.57 -1.01
C ASN A 15 -9.02 15.04 -1.99
N ALA A 16 -8.83 16.18 -2.64
CA ALA A 16 -9.81 16.73 -3.57
C ALA A 16 -9.91 15.88 -4.85
N ALA A 17 -8.79 15.56 -5.49
CA ALA A 17 -8.75 14.71 -6.68
C ALA A 17 -9.23 13.28 -6.39
N ALA A 18 -8.85 12.71 -5.23
CA ALA A 18 -9.34 11.40 -4.78
C ALA A 18 -10.88 11.41 -4.62
N SER A 19 -11.46 12.51 -4.15
CA SER A 19 -12.92 12.64 -4.00
C SER A 19 -13.68 12.65 -5.32
N VAL A 20 -13.10 13.24 -6.38
CA VAL A 20 -13.71 13.26 -7.73
C VAL A 20 -13.70 11.87 -8.35
N GLY A 21 -12.56 11.16 -8.27
CA GLY A 21 -12.45 9.80 -8.80
C GLY A 21 -13.43 8.82 -8.14
N VAL A 22 -13.59 8.91 -6.81
CA VAL A 22 -14.55 8.08 -6.08
C VAL A 22 -16.00 8.38 -6.48
N ARG A 23 -16.35 9.66 -6.71
CA ARG A 23 -17.69 10.05 -7.18
C ARG A 23 -17.97 9.51 -8.59
N ALA A 24 -17.00 9.63 -9.49
CA ALA A 24 -17.12 9.08 -10.85
C ALA A 24 -17.29 7.55 -10.81
N LEU A 25 -16.50 6.86 -10.00
CA LEU A 25 -16.59 5.40 -9.84
C LEU A 25 -17.97 4.98 -9.31
N ARG A 26 -18.51 5.70 -8.30
CA ARG A 26 -19.86 5.46 -7.77
C ARG A 26 -20.93 5.65 -8.84
N ALA A 27 -20.85 6.73 -9.62
CA ALA A 27 -21.80 6.99 -10.70
C ALA A 27 -21.74 5.89 -11.78
N ALA A 28 -20.54 5.46 -12.15
CA ALA A 28 -20.36 4.37 -13.11
C ALA A 28 -20.99 3.06 -12.63
N PHE A 29 -20.77 2.66 -11.38
CA PHE A 29 -21.41 1.47 -10.82
C PHE A 29 -22.93 1.61 -10.67
N ALA A 30 -23.43 2.80 -10.35
CA ALA A 30 -24.87 3.05 -10.26
C ALA A 30 -25.56 2.93 -11.63
N VAL A 31 -25.01 3.57 -12.66
CA VAL A 31 -25.55 3.50 -14.03
C VAL A 31 -25.38 2.09 -14.59
N GLY A 32 -24.20 1.49 -14.44
CA GLY A 32 -23.92 0.12 -14.89
C GLY A 32 -24.83 -0.90 -14.20
N GLY A 33 -25.06 -0.75 -12.90
CA GLY A 33 -25.93 -1.64 -12.13
C GLY A 33 -27.39 -1.60 -12.59
N LEU A 34 -27.87 -0.46 -13.09
CA LEU A 34 -29.21 -0.35 -13.68
C LEU A 34 -29.29 -0.98 -15.08
N ALA A 35 -28.23 -0.85 -15.89
CA ALA A 35 -28.22 -1.34 -17.28
C ALA A 35 -27.91 -2.84 -17.39
N SER A 36 -26.95 -3.33 -16.59
CA SER A 36 -26.50 -4.73 -16.60
C SER A 36 -25.91 -5.10 -15.23
N PRO A 37 -26.74 -5.57 -14.28
CA PRO A 37 -26.30 -5.91 -12.93
C PRO A 37 -25.20 -6.98 -12.89
N GLN A 38 -25.31 -8.01 -13.73
CA GLN A 38 -24.38 -9.15 -13.72
C GLN A 38 -22.97 -8.74 -14.13
N THR A 39 -22.83 -8.09 -15.29
CA THR A 39 -21.52 -7.64 -15.80
C THR A 39 -20.89 -6.60 -14.88
N THR A 40 -21.71 -5.71 -14.32
CA THR A 40 -21.27 -4.70 -13.36
C THR A 40 -20.77 -5.34 -12.07
N GLY A 41 -21.43 -6.40 -11.59
CA GLY A 41 -21.01 -7.18 -10.43
C GLY A 41 -19.70 -7.93 -10.66
N GLU A 42 -19.53 -8.56 -11.83
CA GLU A 42 -18.29 -9.22 -12.23
C GLU A 42 -17.13 -8.22 -12.31
N ALA A 43 -17.36 -7.05 -12.91
CA ALA A 43 -16.38 -5.97 -12.98
C ALA A 43 -16.02 -5.43 -11.59
N ALA A 44 -17.00 -5.24 -10.71
CA ALA A 44 -16.76 -4.82 -9.33
C ALA A 44 -15.93 -5.87 -8.57
N CYS A 45 -16.30 -7.14 -8.68
CA CYS A 45 -15.56 -8.24 -8.08
C CYS A 45 -14.10 -8.23 -8.57
N TRP A 46 -13.88 -8.18 -9.89
CA TRP A 46 -12.55 -8.11 -10.48
C TRP A 46 -11.74 -6.90 -9.98
N LEU A 47 -12.35 -5.71 -9.92
CA LEU A 47 -11.67 -4.47 -9.55
C LEU A 47 -11.27 -4.44 -8.08
N PHE A 48 -12.14 -4.89 -7.18
CA PHE A 48 -11.92 -4.81 -5.74
C PHE A 48 -11.19 -6.04 -5.16
N THR A 49 -11.22 -7.19 -5.85
CA THR A 49 -10.51 -8.40 -5.43
C THR A 49 -9.17 -8.61 -6.14
N ARG A 50 -8.74 -7.68 -6.99
CA ARG A 50 -7.38 -7.70 -7.57
C ARG A 50 -6.50 -6.63 -6.93
N PRO A 51 -5.33 -7.02 -6.38
CA PRO A 51 -4.41 -6.05 -5.81
C PRO A 51 -3.84 -5.19 -6.92
N GLN A 52 -3.97 -3.88 -6.80
CA GLN A 52 -3.42 -2.95 -7.77
C GLN A 52 -1.89 -3.00 -7.73
N ARG A 53 -1.27 -3.17 -8.90
CA ARG A 53 0.18 -3.16 -9.07
C ARG A 53 0.64 -1.76 -9.47
N ASN A 54 0.63 -0.83 -8.52
CA ASN A 54 1.17 0.51 -8.73
C ASN A 54 2.69 0.45 -8.98
N PRO A 55 3.26 1.31 -9.84
CA PRO A 55 4.69 1.33 -10.09
C PRO A 55 5.45 1.58 -8.78
N MET A 56 6.59 0.90 -8.64
CA MET A 56 7.42 1.02 -7.44
C MET A 56 8.09 2.41 -7.41
N PRO A 57 7.91 3.19 -6.34
CA PRO A 57 8.59 4.47 -6.16
C PRO A 57 10.13 4.33 -6.19
N PRO A 58 10.89 5.37 -6.58
CA PRO A 58 12.35 5.38 -6.50
C PRO A 58 12.88 5.05 -5.09
N LEU A 59 12.29 5.64 -4.06
CA LEU A 59 12.71 5.41 -2.67
C LEU A 59 12.63 3.94 -2.25
N GLU A 60 11.60 3.21 -2.70
CA GLU A 60 11.47 1.78 -2.44
C GLU A 60 12.55 0.95 -3.14
N ARG A 61 13.02 1.40 -4.32
CA ARG A 61 14.13 0.73 -5.03
C ARG A 61 15.43 0.88 -4.26
N ASP A 62 15.69 2.06 -3.71
CA ASP A 62 16.91 2.31 -2.95
C ASP A 62 16.99 1.40 -1.72
N TRP A 63 15.88 1.22 -1.00
CA TRP A 63 15.80 0.29 0.12
C TRP A 63 16.04 -1.17 -0.26
N LEU A 64 15.67 -1.59 -1.48
CA LEU A 64 15.92 -2.95 -1.92
C LEU A 64 17.41 -3.23 -2.14
N THR A 65 18.21 -2.21 -2.47
CA THR A 65 19.66 -2.37 -2.70
C THR A 65 20.42 -2.84 -1.45
N THR A 66 19.86 -2.59 -0.26
CA THR A 66 20.45 -2.97 1.03
C THR A 66 19.86 -4.27 1.61
N THR A 67 19.09 -5.00 0.82
CA THR A 67 18.38 -6.23 1.25
C THR A 67 18.80 -7.43 0.43
N ARG A 68 18.57 -8.62 0.97
CA ARG A 68 18.77 -9.88 0.25
C ARG A 68 17.43 -10.53 -0.05
N PRO A 69 17.20 -11.07 -1.26
CA PRO A 69 15.99 -11.83 -1.54
C PRO A 69 16.02 -13.15 -0.76
N VAL A 70 14.86 -13.56 -0.22
CA VAL A 70 14.69 -14.84 0.48
C VAL A 70 13.44 -15.55 -0.01
N TRP A 71 13.45 -16.88 0.06
CA TRP A 71 12.31 -17.72 -0.24
C TRP A 71 11.85 -18.46 1.01
N VAL A 72 10.59 -18.29 1.39
CA VAL A 72 10.03 -18.91 2.60
C VAL A 72 8.69 -19.53 2.23
N ALA A 73 8.56 -20.86 2.35
CA ALA A 73 7.32 -21.60 2.04
C ALA A 73 6.71 -21.26 0.66
N GLY A 74 7.57 -21.09 -0.35
CA GLY A 74 7.13 -20.73 -1.71
C GLY A 74 6.85 -19.24 -1.93
N LEU A 75 6.99 -18.41 -0.90
CA LEU A 75 6.81 -16.96 -0.98
C LEU A 75 8.15 -16.24 -1.10
N THR A 76 8.19 -15.19 -1.91
CA THR A 76 9.35 -14.30 -2.04
C THR A 76 9.29 -13.21 -0.97
N GLY A 77 10.37 -13.05 -0.22
CA GLY A 77 10.57 -12.00 0.76
C GLY A 77 11.89 -11.27 0.55
N ILE A 78 12.14 -10.30 1.43
CA ILE A 78 13.43 -9.63 1.57
C ILE A 78 13.90 -9.76 3.02
N GLU A 79 15.21 -9.88 3.20
CA GLU A 79 15.89 -10.01 4.48
C GLU A 79 16.93 -8.89 4.62
N SER A 80 17.09 -8.38 5.84
CA SER A 80 18.12 -7.38 6.18
C SER A 80 18.47 -7.45 7.67
N GLY A 81 19.73 -7.17 7.99
CA GLY A 81 20.26 -7.17 9.35
C GLY A 81 20.65 -8.57 9.88
N TYR A 82 21.04 -8.59 11.15
CA TYR A 82 21.39 -9.79 11.92
C TYR A 82 20.80 -9.62 13.33
N GLY A 83 20.20 -10.66 13.90
CA GLY A 83 19.56 -10.58 15.22
C GLY A 83 18.36 -11.52 15.36
N PRO A 84 17.48 -11.28 16.35
CA PRO A 84 16.20 -11.96 16.47
C PRO A 84 15.37 -11.84 15.20
N LEU A 85 14.70 -12.93 14.81
CA LEU A 85 13.88 -12.94 13.61
C LEU A 85 12.60 -12.10 13.80
N VAL A 86 12.47 -11.03 13.02
CA VAL A 86 11.25 -10.20 12.96
C VAL A 86 10.60 -10.36 11.60
N LEU A 87 9.38 -10.89 11.57
CA LEU A 87 8.61 -11.07 10.35
C LEU A 87 7.68 -9.87 10.10
N LEU A 88 7.91 -9.16 9.00
CA LEU A 88 7.04 -8.07 8.55
C LEU A 88 6.11 -8.57 7.43
N LEU A 89 4.80 -8.49 7.69
CA LEU A 89 3.76 -8.93 6.75
C LEU A 89 2.96 -7.74 6.23
N ARG A 90 2.83 -7.64 4.91
CA ARG A 90 2.03 -6.62 4.24
C ARG A 90 0.57 -7.04 4.09
N GLY A 91 -0.37 -6.14 4.38
CA GLY A 91 -1.79 -6.27 4.02
C GLY A 91 -2.02 -6.12 2.51
N TRP A 92 -3.26 -6.18 2.03
CA TRP A 92 -3.64 -6.15 0.60
C TRP A 92 -2.89 -5.10 -0.27
N GLY A 93 -2.51 -5.44 -1.51
CA GLY A 93 -1.81 -4.54 -2.45
C GLY A 93 -0.37 -4.10 -2.14
N GLY A 94 0.15 -4.28 -0.93
CA GLY A 94 1.51 -3.86 -0.56
C GLY A 94 2.68 -4.56 -1.26
N ARG A 95 3.92 -4.22 -0.88
CA ARG A 95 5.15 -4.90 -1.34
C ARG A 95 6.14 -5.04 -0.19
N PRO A 96 7.04 -6.06 -0.17
CA PRO A 96 8.07 -6.16 0.86
C PRO A 96 8.96 -4.90 0.94
N SER A 97 9.23 -4.26 -0.19
CA SER A 97 9.98 -3.00 -0.29
C SER A 97 9.40 -1.85 0.53
N GLN A 98 8.08 -1.85 0.79
CA GLN A 98 7.42 -0.79 1.57
C GLN A 98 7.85 -0.78 3.04
N PHE A 99 8.41 -1.89 3.54
CA PHE A 99 8.98 -1.95 4.87
C PHE A 99 10.38 -1.34 4.96
N GLY A 100 10.96 -0.89 3.84
CA GLY A 100 12.28 -0.27 3.81
C GLY A 100 12.45 0.89 4.79
N ALA A 101 11.39 1.66 5.05
CA ALA A 101 11.37 2.74 6.04
C ALA A 101 11.66 2.27 7.47
N PHE A 102 11.36 1.00 7.81
CA PHE A 102 11.56 0.45 9.15
C PHE A 102 12.90 -0.28 9.30
N LEU A 103 13.55 -0.66 8.19
CA LEU A 103 14.75 -1.50 8.23
C LEU A 103 15.85 -0.85 9.06
N ALA A 104 16.16 0.43 8.84
CA ALA A 104 17.21 1.13 9.58
C ALA A 104 16.97 1.13 11.09
N SER A 105 15.74 1.42 11.53
CA SER A 105 15.39 1.41 12.96
C SER A 105 15.38 0.01 13.57
N LEU A 106 14.90 -1.00 12.84
CA LEU A 106 14.83 -2.37 13.35
C LEU A 106 16.22 -2.97 13.47
N THR A 107 17.08 -2.78 12.46
CA THR A 107 18.46 -3.27 12.50
C THR A 107 19.29 -2.56 13.57
N ALA A 108 19.03 -1.27 13.84
CA ALA A 108 19.70 -0.55 14.91
C ALA A 108 19.26 -1.00 16.32
N ALA A 109 18.05 -1.56 16.46
CA ALA A 109 17.52 -2.01 17.74
C ALA A 109 18.06 -3.38 18.18
N GLY A 110 18.58 -4.19 17.25
CA GLY A 110 19.13 -5.53 17.50
C GLY A 110 18.10 -6.63 17.34
#